data_AF-A0A9P7V254-F1
#
_entry.id   AF-A0A9P7V254-F1
#
_cell.length_a   1.000
_cell.length_b   1.000
_cell.length_c   1.000
_cell.angle_alpha   90.00
_cell.angle_beta   90.00
_cell.angle_gamma   90.00
#
_symmetry.space_group_name_H-M   'P 1'
#
loop_
_entity.id
_entity.type
_entity.pdbx_description
1 polymer ?
#
loop_
_entity_poly.entity_id
_entity_poly.type
_entity_poly.pdbx_seq_one_letter_code
_entity_poly.pdbx_strand_id
1 'polypeptide(L)'
;MKLQGAGNQTAGDKSVRALLNNYERGLPLVLLVDHKYTHFPYDLRGSNISYAVLGLYFIAHAWAEREIVGGKNVIRYKFAFHWIDNADPWWWEKDNSMDVAMATGSSDELVYPSEDGGLPRRTPEKDRVEPLSKRRPSRDTSLYSSCRQCGIDSPQVFAIGWTCLNATCVAFWTHAGTSPPEECVYNTQFLQLLPFPNNLREELKDIRPSEPMTAPRDGITTIKSFTRGFHCQNCGRLSCRFKWQQWECSNCGQTLQVQGKMRPANELRNIHSGIALKEYVNPFSGIRRLPRRTFSDKNISGEIDTFELPDGSGNIYHVKTPAMRLAPLDEIFLEYQKQADRGELLFRRWPLRSVR
;
A
#
# COMPACT_ATOMS: atom_id res chain seq x y z
N MET A 1 21.19 14.65 -15.38
CA MET A 1 21.35 14.43 -13.93
C MET A 1 22.59 13.57 -13.74
N LYS A 2 23.71 14.15 -13.26
CA LYS A 2 24.94 13.38 -13.01
C LYS A 2 24.68 12.46 -11.81
N LEU A 3 24.79 11.14 -12.01
CA LEU A 3 24.79 10.17 -10.92
C LEU A 3 25.98 10.48 -10.01
N GLN A 4 25.73 11.12 -8.86
CA GLN A 4 26.71 11.21 -7.79
C GLN A 4 27.06 9.78 -7.38
N GLY A 5 28.35 9.44 -7.39
CA GLY A 5 28.82 8.17 -6.85
C GLY A 5 28.36 8.01 -5.40
N ALA A 6 27.86 6.82 -5.05
CA ALA A 6 27.24 6.59 -3.75
C ALA A 6 28.30 6.66 -2.62
N GLY A 7 28.25 7.72 -1.81
CA GLY A 7 29.12 7.93 -0.65
C GLY A 7 28.91 6.91 0.48
N ASN A 8 29.64 7.06 1.60
CA ASN A 8 29.49 6.20 2.78
C ASN A 8 28.08 6.28 3.35
N GLN A 9 27.50 5.13 3.67
CA GLN A 9 26.30 5.07 4.50
C GLN A 9 26.66 5.23 5.96
N THR A 10 25.76 5.85 6.72
CA THR A 10 25.92 6.06 8.17
C THR A 10 24.72 5.49 8.93
N ALA A 11 24.92 5.15 10.21
CA ALA A 11 23.81 4.75 11.09
C ALA A 11 22.75 5.87 11.27
N GLY A 12 23.10 7.13 10.95
CA GLY A 12 22.20 8.27 10.98
C GLY A 12 21.27 8.38 9.76
N ASP A 13 21.62 7.73 8.65
CA ASP A 13 20.83 7.80 7.42
C ASP A 13 19.40 7.29 7.67
N LYS A 14 18.39 7.99 7.16
CA LYS A 14 16.98 7.75 7.53
C LYS A 14 16.55 6.28 7.37
N SER A 15 16.93 5.63 6.26
CA SER A 15 16.60 4.23 5.98
C SER A 15 17.41 3.26 6.86
N VAL A 16 18.72 3.48 6.98
CA VAL A 16 19.62 2.66 7.81
C VAL A 16 19.17 2.70 9.27
N ARG A 17 18.95 3.90 9.80
CA ARG A 17 18.45 4.11 11.16
C ARG A 17 17.12 3.41 11.40
N ALA A 18 16.20 3.43 10.43
CA ALA A 18 14.92 2.75 10.56
C ALA A 18 15.08 1.22 10.65
N LEU A 19 15.95 0.65 9.80
CA LEU A 19 16.23 -0.79 9.82
C LEU A 19 16.98 -1.22 11.09
N LEU A 20 17.96 -0.42 11.55
CA LEU A 20 18.63 -0.66 12.84
C LEU A 20 17.64 -0.63 14.00
N ASN A 21 16.72 0.33 14.04
CA ASN A 21 15.66 0.37 15.05
C ASN A 21 14.76 -0.88 14.98
N ASN A 22 14.42 -1.36 13.79
CA ASN A 22 13.63 -2.60 13.63
C ASN A 22 14.43 -3.82 14.12
N TYR A 23 15.72 -3.90 13.80
CA TYR A 23 16.61 -4.95 14.26
C TYR A 23 16.73 -4.97 15.78
N GLU A 24 17.05 -3.82 16.39
CA GLU A 24 17.23 -3.67 17.83
C GLU A 24 15.96 -3.97 18.61
N ARG A 25 14.80 -3.55 18.10
CA ARG A 25 13.49 -3.77 18.74
C ARG A 25 12.84 -5.09 18.35
N GLY A 26 13.42 -5.84 17.41
CA GLY A 26 12.86 -7.06 16.86
C GLY A 26 11.54 -6.88 16.13
N LEU A 27 11.32 -5.72 15.50
CA LEU A 27 10.07 -5.43 14.80
C LEU A 27 10.03 -6.11 13.42
N PRO A 28 8.93 -6.79 13.09
CA PRO A 28 8.73 -7.36 11.77
C PRO A 28 8.52 -6.25 10.73
N LEU A 29 8.83 -6.57 9.47
CA LEU A 29 8.64 -5.68 8.34
C LEU A 29 8.24 -6.47 7.11
N VAL A 30 7.56 -5.80 6.17
CA VAL A 30 7.19 -6.39 4.88
C VAL A 30 8.30 -6.12 3.88
N LEU A 31 8.76 -7.17 3.20
CA LEU A 31 9.66 -7.02 2.05
C LEU A 31 8.86 -7.00 0.74
N LEU A 32 9.24 -6.07 -0.13
CA LEU A 32 8.75 -5.96 -1.50
C LEU A 32 9.95 -6.16 -2.42
N VAL A 33 9.74 -6.90 -3.50
CA VAL A 33 10.71 -7.02 -4.59
C VAL A 33 10.14 -6.41 -5.85
N ASP A 34 10.98 -5.75 -6.63
CA ASP A 34 10.61 -5.20 -7.92
C ASP A 34 11.25 -6.02 -9.05
N HIS A 35 10.60 -6.04 -10.22
CA HIS A 35 11.04 -6.81 -11.39
C HIS A 35 12.41 -6.42 -11.96
N LYS A 36 13.03 -5.33 -11.50
CA LYS A 36 14.38 -4.91 -11.92
C LYS A 36 15.46 -5.49 -11.01
N TYR A 37 15.11 -6.14 -9.90
CA TYR A 37 16.08 -6.79 -9.04
C TYR A 37 16.60 -8.08 -9.67
N THR A 38 17.78 -8.01 -10.28
CA THR A 38 18.37 -9.08 -11.10
C THR A 38 18.76 -10.34 -10.33
N HIS A 39 18.92 -10.24 -9.02
CA HIS A 39 19.27 -11.39 -8.17
C HIS A 39 18.04 -12.12 -7.62
N PHE A 40 16.84 -11.69 -7.99
CA PHE A 40 15.64 -12.45 -7.66
C PHE A 40 15.54 -13.68 -8.57
N PRO A 41 15.32 -14.89 -8.03
CA PRO A 41 15.34 -16.11 -8.82
C PRO A 41 14.12 -16.30 -9.75
N TYR A 42 13.11 -15.41 -9.69
CA TYR A 42 11.88 -15.51 -10.47
C TYR A 42 11.73 -14.36 -11.47
N ASP A 43 11.26 -14.66 -12.68
CA ASP A 43 10.97 -13.66 -13.71
C ASP A 43 9.60 -12.98 -13.49
N LEU A 44 9.64 -11.93 -12.67
CA LEU A 44 8.48 -11.07 -12.44
C LEU A 44 8.04 -10.33 -13.70
N ARG A 45 8.98 -9.98 -14.59
CA ARG A 45 8.68 -9.20 -15.80
C ARG A 45 7.93 -10.05 -16.81
N GLY A 46 8.36 -11.30 -17.04
CA GLY A 46 7.67 -12.27 -17.87
C GLY A 46 6.24 -12.55 -17.38
N SER A 47 6.03 -12.48 -16.06
CA SER A 47 4.72 -12.64 -15.41
C SER A 47 3.88 -11.35 -15.34
N ASN A 48 4.32 -10.24 -15.95
CA ASN A 48 3.66 -8.92 -15.89
C ASN A 48 3.44 -8.39 -14.44
N ILE A 49 4.39 -8.69 -13.55
CA ILE A 49 4.42 -8.26 -12.15
C ILE A 49 5.48 -7.18 -12.00
N SER A 50 5.09 -5.95 -11.66
CA SER A 50 6.05 -4.87 -11.41
C SER A 50 6.69 -4.96 -10.03
N TYR A 51 5.89 -5.36 -9.03
CA TYR A 51 6.26 -5.52 -7.63
C TYR A 51 5.56 -6.75 -7.06
N ALA A 52 6.26 -7.53 -6.24
CA ALA A 52 5.71 -8.62 -5.45
C ALA A 52 6.00 -8.40 -3.97
N VAL A 53 5.03 -8.77 -3.13
CA VAL A 53 5.20 -8.76 -1.67
C VAL A 53 5.72 -10.12 -1.24
N LEU A 54 6.91 -10.17 -0.65
CA LEU A 54 7.53 -11.43 -0.25
C LEU A 54 6.95 -12.00 1.04
N GLY A 55 6.48 -11.14 1.94
CA GLY A 55 5.90 -11.54 3.22
C GLY A 55 6.46 -10.73 4.38
N LEU A 56 6.24 -11.24 5.59
CA LEU A 56 6.76 -10.67 6.83
C LEU A 56 8.12 -11.27 7.19
N TYR A 57 9.08 -10.39 7.46
CA TYR A 57 10.45 -10.73 7.82
C TYR A 57 10.84 -10.04 9.12
N PHE A 58 11.80 -10.60 9.83
CA PHE A 58 12.56 -9.88 10.84
C PHE A 58 14.01 -9.75 10.41
N ILE A 59 14.70 -8.74 10.95
CA ILE A 59 16.14 -8.60 10.77
C ILE A 59 16.83 -9.49 11.81
N ALA A 60 17.56 -10.50 11.32
CA ALA A 60 18.32 -11.46 12.11
C ALA A 60 19.68 -10.91 12.50
N HIS A 61 20.35 -10.24 11.56
CA HIS A 61 21.66 -9.61 11.76
C HIS A 61 21.72 -8.27 11.03
N ALA A 62 22.46 -7.31 11.58
CA ALA A 62 22.76 -6.04 10.94
C ALA A 62 24.23 -5.70 11.18
N TRP A 63 24.93 -5.23 10.15
CA TRP A 63 26.36 -4.90 10.23
C TRP A 63 26.76 -3.84 9.23
N ALA A 64 27.89 -3.17 9.47
CA ALA A 64 28.54 -2.35 8.45
C ALA A 64 29.64 -3.17 7.75
N GLU A 65 29.79 -2.93 6.47
CA GLU A 65 30.71 -3.62 5.58
C GLU A 65 31.41 -2.60 4.67
N ARG A 66 32.67 -2.88 4.34
CA ARG A 66 33.44 -2.09 3.39
C ARG A 66 33.34 -2.76 2.02
N GLU A 67 32.89 -2.00 1.04
CA GLU A 67 32.83 -2.42 -0.37
C GLU A 67 33.71 -1.51 -1.23
N ILE A 68 34.21 -2.04 -2.34
CA ILE A 68 34.96 -1.26 -3.33
C ILE A 68 34.01 -0.94 -4.49
N VAL A 69 33.68 0.34 -4.64
CA VAL A 69 32.80 0.81 -5.73
C VAL A 69 33.57 1.83 -6.57
N GLY A 70 33.86 1.46 -7.82
CA GLY A 70 34.64 2.31 -8.73
C GLY A 70 36.05 2.61 -8.20
N GLY A 71 36.71 1.62 -7.59
CA GLY A 71 38.05 1.74 -7.02
C GLY A 71 38.13 2.53 -5.71
N LYS A 72 36.98 2.90 -5.11
CA LYS A 72 36.93 3.61 -3.83
C LYS A 72 36.28 2.75 -2.75
N ASN A 73 36.89 2.75 -1.58
CA ASN A 73 36.31 2.16 -0.38
C ASN A 73 35.09 2.96 0.07
N VAL A 74 33.95 2.29 0.14
CA VAL A 74 32.69 2.84 0.63
C VAL A 74 32.10 1.94 1.71
N ILE A 75 31.46 2.54 2.70
CA ILE A 75 30.78 1.82 3.78
C ILE A 75 29.33 1.59 3.38
N ARG A 76 28.86 0.35 3.57
CA ARG A 76 27.47 -0.07 3.39
C ARG A 76 26.95 -0.75 4.64
N TYR A 77 25.70 -0.47 4.99
CA TYR A 77 25.00 -1.23 6.00
C TYR A 77 24.25 -2.38 5.35
N LYS A 78 24.48 -3.59 5.87
CA LYS A 78 23.84 -4.82 5.42
C LYS A 78 22.94 -5.39 6.51
N PHE A 79 21.91 -6.09 6.07
CA PHE A 79 20.86 -6.63 6.91
C PHE A 79 20.52 -8.04 6.41
N ALA A 80 20.55 -9.01 7.31
CA ALA A 80 20.07 -10.36 7.05
C ALA A 80 18.60 -10.45 7.47
N PHE A 81 17.73 -10.82 6.54
CA PHE A 81 16.30 -10.94 6.78
C PHE A 81 15.90 -12.40 6.86
N HIS A 82 15.24 -12.79 7.96
CA HIS A 82 14.65 -14.11 8.11
C HIS A 82 13.14 -13.99 7.93
N TRP A 83 12.59 -14.88 7.11
CA TRP A 83 11.17 -14.97 6.87
C TRP A 83 10.48 -15.55 8.10
N ILE A 84 9.36 -14.94 8.51
CA ILE A 84 8.66 -15.34 9.74
C ILE A 84 7.73 -16.51 9.49
N ASP A 85 7.07 -16.54 8.34
CA ASP A 85 6.09 -17.57 8.01
C ASP A 85 6.77 -18.72 7.28
N ASN A 86 6.48 -19.97 7.65
CA ASN A 86 6.98 -21.15 6.94
C ASN A 86 5.99 -21.64 5.87
N ALA A 87 4.87 -20.94 5.68
CA ALA A 87 3.92 -21.23 4.60
C ALA A 87 4.44 -20.68 3.27
N ASP A 88 4.34 -21.44 2.17
CA ASP A 88 4.77 -21.03 0.82
C ASP A 88 4.45 -19.55 0.54
N PRO A 89 5.37 -18.79 -0.09
CA PRO A 89 5.10 -17.41 -0.45
C PRO A 89 3.75 -17.34 -1.17
N TRP A 90 2.84 -16.49 -0.75
CA TRP A 90 1.47 -16.43 -1.29
C TRP A 90 1.34 -16.16 -2.81
N TRP A 91 2.43 -15.79 -3.49
CA TRP A 91 2.55 -15.71 -4.95
C TRP A 91 3.13 -16.99 -5.60
N TRP A 92 3.42 -18.00 -4.78
CA TRP A 92 3.80 -19.34 -5.19
C TRP A 92 2.54 -20.04 -5.67
N GLU A 93 2.45 -20.22 -6.98
CA GLU A 93 1.41 -21.04 -7.60
C GLU A 93 1.52 -22.46 -7.03
N LYS A 94 0.55 -22.84 -6.20
CA LYS A 94 0.21 -24.26 -6.10
C LYS A 94 -0.50 -24.58 -7.40
N ASP A 95 0.03 -25.54 -8.15
CA ASP A 95 -0.63 -26.13 -9.30
C ASP A 95 -2.12 -26.28 -8.98
N ASN A 96 -2.96 -25.59 -9.76
CA ASN A 96 -4.42 -25.69 -9.69
C ASN A 96 -4.83 -27.09 -10.16
N SER A 97 -4.56 -28.09 -9.33
CA SER A 97 -5.28 -29.35 -9.37
C SER A 97 -6.41 -29.25 -8.35
N MET A 98 -7.62 -29.28 -8.90
CA MET A 98 -8.94 -29.33 -8.28
C MET A 98 -8.97 -29.67 -6.79
N ASP A 99 -9.60 -28.79 -5.99
CA ASP A 99 -10.66 -29.21 -5.09
C ASP A 99 -11.55 -28.03 -4.69
N VAL A 100 -12.80 -28.09 -5.15
CA VAL A 100 -13.88 -27.19 -4.76
C VAL A 100 -14.38 -27.66 -3.40
N ALA A 101 -13.98 -26.99 -2.33
CA ALA A 101 -14.61 -27.13 -1.03
C ALA A 101 -15.34 -25.82 -0.67
N MET A 102 -16.66 -25.87 -0.74
CA MET A 102 -17.56 -24.84 -0.24
C MET A 102 -17.32 -24.63 1.26
N ALA A 103 -17.01 -23.40 1.68
CA ALA A 103 -17.13 -22.98 3.06
C ALA A 103 -18.34 -22.07 3.19
N THR A 104 -19.42 -22.65 3.71
CA THR A 104 -20.64 -21.98 4.18
C THR A 104 -20.31 -20.98 5.29
N GLY A 105 -20.99 -19.84 5.23
CA GLY A 105 -20.73 -18.68 6.08
C GLY A 105 -20.99 -18.89 7.57
N SER A 106 -20.23 -18.12 8.35
CA SER A 106 -20.54 -17.74 9.72
C SER A 106 -20.44 -16.21 9.75
N SER A 107 -21.59 -15.56 9.91
CA SER A 107 -21.71 -14.12 10.08
C SER A 107 -21.46 -13.80 11.55
N ASP A 108 -20.25 -13.36 11.88
CA ASP A 108 -19.97 -12.81 13.20
C ASP A 108 -20.20 -11.29 13.18
N GLU A 109 -21.00 -10.84 14.13
CA GLU A 109 -21.53 -9.49 14.25
C GLU A 109 -20.44 -8.48 14.62
N LEU A 110 -19.95 -7.71 13.64
CA LEU A 110 -19.18 -6.51 13.92
C LEU A 110 -20.06 -5.26 13.79
N VAL A 111 -20.53 -4.78 14.95
CA VAL A 111 -21.15 -3.45 15.11
C VAL A 111 -20.02 -2.42 15.15
N TYR A 112 -20.05 -1.45 14.22
CA TYR A 112 -19.15 -0.29 14.25
C TYR A 112 -19.94 1.01 14.47
N PRO A 113 -19.37 1.99 15.20
CA PRO A 113 -20.07 3.21 15.56
C PRO A 113 -20.21 4.18 14.38
N SER A 114 -21.31 4.92 14.38
CA SER A 114 -21.63 6.01 13.46
C SER A 114 -20.56 7.11 13.49
N GLU A 115 -19.92 7.37 12.34
CA GLU A 115 -18.93 8.45 12.18
C GLU A 115 -19.62 9.81 11.94
N ASP A 116 -20.13 10.42 13.01
CA ASP A 116 -20.35 11.87 13.05
C ASP A 116 -19.19 12.51 13.83
N GLY A 117 -18.22 13.04 13.09
CA GLY A 117 -17.06 13.72 13.66
C GLY A 117 -15.81 13.58 12.78
N GLY A 118 -15.51 14.62 12.02
CA GLY A 118 -14.26 14.71 11.26
C GLY A 118 -13.05 14.66 12.19
N LEU A 119 -12.44 13.48 12.33
CA LEU A 119 -11.15 13.34 12.98
C LEU A 119 -10.04 13.63 11.97
N PRO A 120 -9.03 14.45 12.34
CA PRO A 120 -7.88 14.70 11.49
C PRO A 120 -7.18 13.37 11.20
N ARG A 121 -6.61 13.26 9.99
CA ARG A 121 -5.80 12.13 9.53
C ARG A 121 -4.78 11.77 10.61
N ARG A 122 -5.12 10.78 11.45
CA ARG A 122 -4.20 10.26 12.46
C ARG A 122 -3.01 9.68 11.72
N THR A 123 -1.88 10.36 11.79
CA THR A 123 -0.58 9.70 11.69
C THR A 123 -0.65 8.47 12.59
N PRO A 124 -0.17 7.28 12.16
CA PRO A 124 -0.16 6.11 13.03
C PRO A 124 0.49 6.51 14.35
N GLU A 125 -0.32 6.54 15.41
CA GLU A 125 0.18 6.81 16.74
C GLU A 125 1.10 5.64 17.04
N LYS A 126 2.39 5.96 17.21
CA LYS A 126 3.40 4.96 17.50
C LYS A 126 3.16 4.58 18.95
N ASP A 127 2.19 3.70 19.17
CA ASP A 127 1.96 3.08 20.47
C ASP A 127 3.33 2.65 20.97
N ARG A 128 3.64 3.02 22.22
CA ARG A 128 4.80 2.53 22.94
C ARG A 128 4.56 1.05 23.23
N VAL A 129 4.57 0.24 22.17
CA VAL A 129 4.67 -1.20 22.26
C VAL A 129 6.05 -1.47 22.86
N GLU A 130 6.05 -2.10 24.03
CA GLU A 130 7.22 -2.65 24.70
C GLU A 130 8.17 -3.26 23.64
N PRO A 131 9.46 -2.94 23.64
CA PRO A 131 10.39 -3.50 22.67
C PRO A 131 10.33 -5.03 22.69
N LEU A 132 9.97 -5.65 21.57
CA LEU A 132 9.95 -7.11 21.41
C LEU A 132 11.36 -7.72 21.62
N SER A 133 12.39 -6.88 21.70
CA SER A 133 13.76 -7.25 22.05
C SER A 133 13.90 -7.91 23.42
N LYS A 134 13.02 -7.63 24.39
CA LYS A 134 12.97 -8.33 25.68
C LYS A 134 12.42 -9.76 25.58
N ARG A 135 11.83 -10.13 24.44
CA ARG A 135 11.14 -11.42 24.19
C ARG A 135 11.86 -12.29 23.16
N ARG A 136 12.95 -11.80 22.55
CA ARG A 136 13.77 -12.62 21.64
C ARG A 136 14.58 -13.62 22.47
N PRO A 137 14.77 -14.86 21.99
CA PRO A 137 15.81 -15.74 22.53
C PRO A 137 17.14 -15.00 22.49
N SER A 138 17.94 -15.18 23.54
CA SER A 138 19.29 -14.65 23.62
C SER A 138 20.02 -14.95 22.32
N ARG A 139 20.66 -13.93 21.73
CA ARG A 139 21.54 -14.10 20.56
C ARG A 139 22.46 -15.28 20.83
N ASP A 140 22.66 -16.14 19.84
CA ASP A 140 23.65 -17.20 19.97
C ASP A 140 25.01 -16.53 20.23
N THR A 141 25.44 -16.61 21.49
CA THR A 141 26.66 -15.94 21.98
C THR A 141 27.91 -16.48 21.29
N SER A 142 27.82 -17.65 20.65
CA SER A 142 28.96 -18.23 19.93
C SER A 142 29.27 -17.54 18.60
N LEU A 143 28.30 -16.88 17.96
CA LEU A 143 28.49 -16.18 16.69
C LEU A 143 28.94 -14.72 16.86
N TYR A 144 28.75 -14.14 18.05
CA TYR A 144 29.07 -12.74 18.33
C TYR A 144 30.34 -12.65 19.17
N SER A 145 31.26 -11.76 18.79
CA SER A 145 32.39 -11.38 19.65
C SER A 145 32.43 -9.86 19.84
N SER A 146 32.84 -9.43 21.03
CA SER A 146 33.02 -8.02 21.37
C SER A 146 34.37 -7.51 20.86
N CYS A 147 34.37 -6.34 20.22
CA CYS A 147 35.60 -5.72 19.78
C CYS A 147 36.43 -5.19 20.97
N ARG A 148 37.71 -5.54 21.04
CA ARG A 148 38.63 -5.04 22.08
C ARG A 148 38.87 -3.53 22.04
N GLN A 149 38.60 -2.87 20.92
CA GLN A 149 38.85 -1.44 20.74
C GLN A 149 37.62 -0.56 21.01
N CYS A 150 36.42 -0.99 20.61
CA CYS A 150 35.20 -0.21 20.83
C CYS A 150 34.18 -0.85 21.79
N GLY A 151 34.41 -2.08 22.23
CA GLY A 151 33.50 -2.83 23.11
C GLY A 151 32.20 -3.31 22.45
N ILE A 152 31.96 -2.96 21.17
CA ILE A 152 30.72 -3.30 20.47
C ILE A 152 30.80 -4.73 19.92
N ASP A 153 29.73 -5.50 20.13
CA ASP A 153 29.56 -6.84 19.57
C ASP A 153 29.36 -6.80 18.06
N SER A 154 30.08 -7.67 17.35
CA SER A 154 29.88 -7.90 15.91
C SER A 154 29.65 -9.39 15.65
N PRO A 155 28.74 -9.77 14.74
CA PRO A 155 28.59 -11.15 14.32
C PRO A 155 29.79 -11.59 13.45
N GLN A 156 30.16 -12.87 13.51
CA GLN A 156 31.07 -13.46 12.54
C GLN A 156 30.30 -13.78 11.26
N VAL A 157 30.30 -12.84 10.32
CA VAL A 157 29.58 -12.97 9.03
C VAL A 157 30.29 -13.95 8.08
N PHE A 158 31.63 -13.99 8.09
CA PHE A 158 32.42 -14.74 7.11
C PHE A 158 33.18 -15.92 7.72
N ALA A 159 33.44 -16.94 6.89
CA ALA A 159 34.15 -18.15 7.28
C ALA A 159 35.63 -17.88 7.60
N ILE A 160 36.23 -16.82 7.05
CA ILE A 160 37.63 -16.43 7.31
C ILE A 160 37.89 -16.08 8.78
N GLY A 161 36.85 -15.75 9.54
CA GLY A 161 36.96 -15.42 10.97
C GLY A 161 36.22 -14.15 11.33
N TRP A 162 36.29 -13.80 12.62
CA TRP A 162 35.65 -12.62 13.16
C TRP A 162 36.42 -11.33 12.83
N THR A 163 35.67 -10.25 12.59
CA THR A 163 36.18 -8.88 12.45
C THR A 163 35.24 -7.88 13.11
N CYS A 164 35.75 -6.71 13.52
CA CYS A 164 34.87 -5.64 14.00
C CYS A 164 34.05 -5.05 12.83
N LEU A 165 32.73 -5.03 12.97
CA LEU A 165 31.79 -4.52 11.96
C LEU A 165 31.12 -3.21 12.37
N ASN A 166 31.67 -2.54 13.39
CA ASN A 166 31.28 -1.19 13.76
C ASN A 166 32.06 -0.16 12.92
N ALA A 167 31.36 0.54 12.02
CA ALA A 167 31.95 1.50 11.08
C ALA A 167 32.73 2.67 11.72
N THR A 168 32.49 2.99 13.00
CA THR A 168 33.20 4.06 13.72
C THR A 168 34.43 3.58 14.48
N CYS A 169 34.69 2.27 14.51
CA CYS A 169 35.83 1.69 15.21
C CYS A 169 37.09 1.77 14.36
N VAL A 170 38.24 2.03 14.97
CA VAL A 170 39.53 1.99 14.27
C VAL A 170 39.96 0.57 13.86
N ALA A 171 39.39 -0.46 14.50
CA ALA A 171 39.56 -1.86 14.11
C ALA A 171 38.51 -2.34 13.08
N PHE A 172 37.68 -1.42 12.55
CA PHE A 172 36.64 -1.73 11.57
C PHE A 172 37.22 -2.39 10.32
N TRP A 173 36.65 -3.54 9.95
CA TRP A 173 36.98 -4.25 8.73
C TRP A 173 38.46 -4.68 8.65
N THR A 174 39.01 -5.15 9.78
CA THR A 174 40.39 -5.64 9.88
C THR A 174 40.40 -7.06 10.44
N HIS A 175 41.05 -7.98 9.73
CA HIS A 175 41.31 -9.37 10.10
C HIS A 175 42.82 -9.64 10.10
N ALA A 176 43.36 -10.19 11.19
CA ALA A 176 44.80 -10.49 11.33
C ALA A 176 45.74 -9.31 10.93
N GLY A 177 45.33 -8.07 11.20
CA GLY A 177 46.09 -6.85 10.88
C GLY A 177 45.95 -6.35 9.44
N THR A 178 45.19 -7.03 8.59
CA THR A 178 44.95 -6.65 7.19
C THR A 178 43.45 -6.53 6.89
N SER A 179 43.07 -5.95 5.74
CA SER A 179 41.67 -5.96 5.32
C SER A 179 41.28 -7.37 4.83
N PRO A 180 40.05 -7.85 5.15
CA PRO A 180 39.49 -9.05 4.55
C PRO A 180 39.60 -9.06 3.02
N PRO A 181 39.71 -10.24 2.38
CA PRO A 181 39.59 -10.40 0.93
C PRO A 181 38.28 -9.79 0.38
N GLU A 182 38.31 -9.34 -0.87
CA GLU A 182 37.11 -8.81 -1.55
C GLU A 182 36.00 -9.86 -1.68
N GLU A 183 36.39 -11.11 -1.94
CA GLU A 183 35.48 -12.25 -2.02
C GLU A 183 35.63 -13.11 -0.77
N CYS A 184 34.59 -13.11 0.06
CA CYS A 184 34.52 -13.90 1.29
C CYS A 184 33.33 -14.86 1.25
N VAL A 185 33.55 -16.08 1.73
CA VAL A 185 32.47 -17.06 1.93
C VAL A 185 31.78 -16.77 3.26
N TYR A 186 30.44 -16.83 3.27
CA TYR A 186 29.66 -16.69 4.50
C TYR A 186 29.95 -17.81 5.49
N ASN A 187 29.96 -17.48 6.79
CA ASN A 187 30.01 -18.48 7.85
C ASN A 187 28.72 -19.31 7.82
N THR A 188 28.82 -20.64 7.86
CA THR A 188 27.65 -21.54 7.79
C THR A 188 26.71 -21.39 8.98
N GLN A 189 27.22 -21.11 10.18
CA GLN A 189 26.43 -20.82 11.37
C GLN A 189 25.71 -19.47 11.27
N PHE A 190 26.32 -18.48 10.61
CA PHE A 190 25.65 -17.20 10.31
C PHE A 190 24.44 -17.37 9.38
N LEU A 191 24.47 -18.36 8.49
CA LEU A 191 23.36 -18.67 7.59
C LEU A 191 22.23 -19.48 8.26
N GLN A 192 22.41 -19.95 9.50
CA GLN A 192 21.38 -20.70 10.20
C GLN A 192 20.22 -19.79 10.62
N LEU A 193 19.00 -20.30 10.44
CA LEU A 193 17.80 -19.58 10.82
C LEU A 193 17.71 -19.45 12.35
N LEU A 194 17.66 -18.22 12.84
CA LEU A 194 17.41 -17.94 14.24
C LEU A 194 15.98 -18.36 14.62
N PRO A 195 15.77 -19.00 15.78
CA PRO A 195 14.44 -19.35 16.25
C PRO A 195 13.58 -18.10 16.45
N PHE A 196 12.39 -18.09 15.87
CA PHE A 196 11.41 -17.02 16.05
C PHE A 196 10.39 -17.44 17.13
N PRO A 197 10.17 -16.64 18.18
CA PRO A 197 9.26 -16.99 19.27
C PRO A 197 7.83 -17.26 18.76
N ASN A 198 7.26 -18.41 19.11
CA ASN A 198 5.92 -18.80 18.67
C ASN A 198 4.84 -17.82 19.15
N ASN A 199 4.97 -17.29 20.37
CA ASN A 199 4.06 -16.29 20.92
C ASN A 199 4.04 -14.98 20.11
N LEU A 200 5.14 -14.64 19.42
CA LEU A 200 5.15 -13.49 18.52
C LEU A 200 4.47 -13.81 17.17
N ARG A 201 4.40 -15.08 16.76
CA ARG A 201 3.71 -15.46 15.51
C ARG A 201 2.21 -15.22 15.62
N GLU A 202 1.61 -15.57 16.77
CA GLU A 202 0.18 -15.40 17.03
C GLU A 202 -0.26 -13.92 17.07
N GLU A 203 0.65 -13.01 17.45
CA GLU A 203 0.40 -11.56 17.45
C GLU A 203 0.49 -10.93 16.05
N LEU A 204 1.06 -11.63 15.05
CA LEU A 204 1.22 -11.08 13.71
C LEU A 204 -0.10 -11.11 12.96
N LYS A 205 -0.53 -9.92 12.54
CA LYS A 205 -1.70 -9.76 11.68
C LYS A 205 -1.35 -10.19 10.25
N ASP A 206 -2.33 -10.80 9.59
CA ASP A 206 -2.30 -10.99 8.16
C ASP A 206 -2.08 -9.65 7.45
N ILE A 207 -1.08 -9.61 6.58
CA ILE A 207 -0.74 -8.41 5.80
C ILE A 207 -1.61 -8.27 4.55
N ARG A 208 -2.36 -9.32 4.19
CA ARG A 208 -3.31 -9.28 3.07
C ARG A 208 -4.45 -8.34 3.43
N PRO A 209 -4.79 -7.37 2.56
CA PRO A 209 -5.97 -6.55 2.75
C PRO A 209 -7.22 -7.43 2.84
N SER A 210 -8.07 -7.16 3.83
CA SER A 210 -9.39 -7.78 3.91
C SER A 210 -10.20 -7.52 2.64
N GLU A 211 -11.13 -8.42 2.34
CA GLU A 211 -12.02 -8.23 1.21
C GLU A 211 -12.84 -6.94 1.36
N PRO A 212 -13.07 -6.22 0.24
CA PRO A 212 -13.88 -5.03 0.28
C PRO A 212 -15.32 -5.39 0.63
N MET A 213 -15.96 -4.54 1.43
CA MET A 213 -17.40 -4.63 1.67
C MET A 213 -18.15 -4.44 0.35
N THR A 214 -18.97 -5.42 -0.02
CA THR A 214 -19.77 -5.40 -1.26
C THR A 214 -21.22 -4.98 -1.02
N ALA A 215 -21.79 -5.34 0.13
CA ALA A 215 -23.17 -5.06 0.50
C ALA A 215 -23.21 -4.39 1.90
N PRO A 216 -23.21 -3.05 1.97
CA PRO A 216 -23.34 -2.33 3.23
C PRO A 216 -24.77 -2.45 3.76
N ARG A 217 -24.96 -2.55 5.08
CA ARG A 217 -26.29 -2.76 5.70
C ARG A 217 -27.29 -1.64 5.38
N ASP A 218 -26.80 -0.41 5.28
CA ASP A 218 -27.58 0.79 4.94
C ASP A 218 -27.71 1.01 3.41
N GLY A 219 -27.05 0.18 2.60
CA GLY A 219 -26.99 0.31 1.15
C GLY A 219 -26.14 1.49 0.65
N ILE A 220 -25.41 2.19 1.51
CA ILE A 220 -24.62 3.38 1.14
C ILE A 220 -23.24 2.97 0.61
N THR A 221 -23.02 3.19 -0.68
CA THR A 221 -21.79 2.81 -1.40
C THR A 221 -20.88 3.99 -1.73
N THR A 222 -21.19 5.18 -1.20
CA THR A 222 -20.45 6.43 -1.45
C THR A 222 -19.40 6.74 -0.38
N ILE A 223 -19.25 5.88 0.63
CA ILE A 223 -18.28 6.05 1.71
C ILE A 223 -16.86 5.65 1.27
N LYS A 224 -15.86 6.03 2.07
CA LYS A 224 -14.42 5.83 1.78
C LYS A 224 -14.02 4.36 1.58
N SER A 225 -14.69 3.39 2.18
CA SER A 225 -14.38 1.97 1.96
C SER A 225 -14.60 1.57 0.49
N PHE A 226 -15.64 2.10 -0.15
CA PHE A 226 -15.96 1.92 -1.56
C PHE A 226 -15.07 2.76 -2.50
N THR A 227 -14.00 3.37 -1.97
CA THR A 227 -12.97 3.99 -2.81
C THR A 227 -11.66 3.24 -2.89
N ARG A 228 -11.49 2.20 -2.08
CA ARG A 228 -10.28 1.39 -2.05
C ARG A 228 -10.27 0.35 -3.18
N GLY A 229 -9.08 -0.05 -3.58
CA GLY A 229 -8.88 -1.26 -4.37
C GLY A 229 -9.15 -2.52 -3.56
N PHE A 230 -8.82 -3.68 -4.12
CA PHE A 230 -8.99 -4.97 -3.46
C PHE A 230 -7.86 -5.94 -3.75
N HIS A 231 -7.70 -6.91 -2.87
CA HIS A 231 -6.84 -8.08 -3.05
C HIS A 231 -7.65 -9.20 -3.72
N CYS A 232 -7.25 -9.62 -4.92
CA CYS A 232 -7.94 -10.68 -5.64
C CYS A 232 -7.56 -12.04 -5.08
N GLN A 233 -8.52 -12.77 -4.49
CA GLN A 233 -8.25 -14.10 -3.93
C GLN A 233 -7.92 -15.17 -4.98
N ASN A 234 -8.30 -14.95 -6.24
CA ASN A 234 -8.04 -15.92 -7.31
C ASN A 234 -6.59 -15.88 -7.82
N CYS A 235 -5.94 -14.72 -7.83
CA CYS A 235 -4.56 -14.59 -8.38
C CYS A 235 -3.61 -13.76 -7.52
N GLY A 236 -3.99 -13.39 -6.29
CA GLY A 236 -3.18 -12.60 -5.36
C GLY A 236 -2.98 -11.13 -5.73
N ARG A 237 -3.46 -10.67 -6.89
CA ARG A 237 -3.20 -9.29 -7.36
C ARG A 237 -3.98 -8.25 -6.58
N LEU A 238 -3.27 -7.22 -6.11
CA LEU A 238 -3.87 -5.96 -5.67
C LEU A 238 -4.34 -5.13 -6.88
N SER A 239 -5.64 -4.88 -6.98
CA SER A 239 -6.26 -4.14 -8.09
C SER A 239 -6.96 -2.88 -7.60
N CYS A 240 -6.69 -1.75 -8.24
CA CYS A 240 -7.39 -0.49 -7.98
C CYS A 240 -8.86 -0.61 -8.39
N ARG A 241 -9.77 0.05 -7.65
CA ARG A 241 -11.16 0.16 -8.08
C ARG A 241 -11.27 1.19 -9.19
N PHE A 242 -11.66 0.72 -10.38
CA PHE A 242 -11.85 1.58 -11.54
C PHE A 242 -13.27 1.55 -12.09
N LYS A 243 -14.11 0.57 -11.73
CA LYS A 243 -15.54 0.50 -12.09
C LYS A 243 -16.40 0.95 -10.91
N TRP A 244 -17.55 1.56 -11.21
CA TRP A 244 -18.49 2.00 -10.18
C TRP A 244 -19.29 0.80 -9.62
N GLN A 245 -19.84 -0.02 -10.49
CA GLN A 245 -20.74 -1.14 -10.19
C GLN A 245 -20.05 -2.35 -9.55
N GLN A 246 -18.74 -2.49 -9.73
CA GLN A 246 -18.01 -3.67 -9.25
C GLN A 246 -16.53 -3.37 -9.00
N TRP A 247 -15.88 -4.21 -8.20
CA TRP A 247 -14.44 -4.42 -8.28
C TRP A 247 -14.12 -5.43 -9.37
N GLU A 248 -13.01 -5.26 -10.06
CA GLU A 248 -12.55 -6.16 -11.11
C GLU A 248 -11.03 -6.29 -11.06
N CYS A 249 -10.54 -7.52 -11.07
CA CYS A 249 -9.12 -7.80 -11.05
C CYS A 249 -8.51 -7.45 -12.40
N SER A 250 -7.45 -6.64 -12.41
CA SER A 250 -6.81 -6.24 -13.67
C SER A 250 -5.94 -7.33 -14.31
N ASN A 251 -5.85 -8.53 -13.71
CA ASN A 251 -5.08 -9.66 -14.22
C ASN A 251 -6.00 -10.80 -14.69
N CYS A 252 -6.75 -11.41 -13.76
CA CYS A 252 -7.61 -12.56 -14.08
C CYS A 252 -9.08 -12.19 -14.35
N GLY A 253 -9.47 -10.91 -14.25
CA GLY A 253 -10.83 -10.47 -14.52
C GLY A 253 -11.86 -10.81 -13.43
N GLN A 254 -11.49 -11.48 -12.34
CA GLN A 254 -12.39 -11.79 -11.23
C GLN A 254 -13.11 -10.53 -10.72
N THR A 255 -14.42 -10.63 -10.51
CA THR A 255 -15.26 -9.49 -10.12
C THR A 255 -15.89 -9.67 -8.75
N LEU A 256 -16.06 -8.57 -8.02
CA LEU A 256 -16.91 -8.49 -6.82
C LEU A 256 -17.98 -7.43 -7.04
N GLN A 257 -19.24 -7.86 -7.09
CA GLN A 257 -20.38 -6.96 -7.34
C GLN A 257 -20.65 -6.07 -6.14
N VAL A 258 -20.94 -4.79 -6.39
CA VAL A 258 -21.36 -3.84 -5.35
C VAL A 258 -22.87 -3.81 -5.30
N GLN A 259 -23.45 -4.00 -4.12
CA GLN A 259 -24.90 -3.90 -3.91
C GLN A 259 -25.19 -2.61 -3.16
N GLY A 260 -25.68 -1.60 -3.89
CA GLY A 260 -26.09 -0.31 -3.34
C GLY A 260 -27.60 -0.16 -3.33
N LYS A 261 -28.12 0.58 -2.34
CA LYS A 261 -29.52 1.04 -2.38
C LYS A 261 -29.64 2.22 -3.34
N MET A 262 -30.62 2.16 -4.23
CA MET A 262 -31.03 3.31 -5.04
C MET A 262 -31.57 4.43 -4.14
N ARG A 263 -31.05 5.65 -4.32
CA ARG A 263 -31.41 6.81 -3.50
C ARG A 263 -32.40 7.68 -4.28
N PRO A 264 -33.67 7.82 -3.88
CA PRO A 264 -34.57 8.78 -4.51
C PRO A 264 -34.11 10.21 -4.22
N ALA A 265 -34.41 11.14 -5.13
CA ALA A 265 -33.93 12.52 -5.04
C ALA A 265 -34.42 13.26 -3.79
N ASN A 266 -35.62 12.93 -3.30
CA ASN A 266 -36.18 13.51 -2.07
C ASN A 266 -35.33 13.22 -0.82
N GLU A 267 -34.64 12.08 -0.75
CA GLU A 267 -33.69 11.76 0.33
C GLU A 267 -32.45 12.68 0.32
N LEU A 268 -32.16 13.34 -0.80
CA LEU A 268 -31.00 14.23 -0.96
C LEU A 268 -31.34 15.72 -0.74
N ARG A 269 -32.61 16.11 -0.89
CA ARG A 269 -33.04 17.52 -0.83
C ARG A 269 -32.75 18.20 0.50
N ASN A 270 -32.72 17.44 1.59
CA ASN A 270 -32.51 17.95 2.93
C ASN A 270 -31.07 17.75 3.42
N ILE A 271 -30.17 17.24 2.58
CA ILE A 271 -28.76 17.06 2.95
C ILE A 271 -28.08 18.43 2.89
N HIS A 272 -27.83 18.99 4.06
CA HIS A 272 -27.04 20.21 4.21
C HIS A 272 -25.56 19.81 4.27
N SER A 273 -24.78 20.18 3.27
CA SER A 273 -23.35 19.83 3.20
C SER A 273 -22.49 20.52 4.28
N GLY A 274 -23.06 21.38 5.13
CA GLY A 274 -22.34 22.21 6.10
C GLY A 274 -21.38 23.23 5.46
N ILE A 275 -21.28 23.22 4.14
CA ILE A 275 -20.38 24.04 3.33
C ILE A 275 -21.28 24.95 2.49
N ALA A 276 -21.13 26.26 2.66
CA ALA A 276 -21.74 27.22 1.75
C ALA A 276 -21.15 27.01 0.35
N LEU A 277 -21.87 26.27 -0.50
CA LEU A 277 -21.52 26.10 -1.91
C LEU A 277 -21.71 27.46 -2.59
N LYS A 278 -20.61 28.21 -2.77
CA LYS A 278 -20.60 29.40 -3.61
C LYS A 278 -20.41 28.98 -5.05
N GLU A 279 -21.26 29.46 -5.95
CA GLU A 279 -21.04 29.35 -7.39
C GLU A 279 -19.73 30.10 -7.74
N TYR A 280 -18.61 29.38 -7.83
CA TYR A 280 -17.29 29.96 -8.13
C TYR A 280 -16.63 29.18 -9.27
N VAL A 281 -16.33 29.89 -10.35
CA VAL A 281 -15.49 29.38 -11.43
C VAL A 281 -14.10 29.96 -11.22
N ASN A 282 -13.09 29.10 -11.05
CA ASN A 282 -11.71 29.54 -10.92
C ASN A 282 -11.26 30.26 -12.21
N PRO A 283 -10.80 31.52 -12.17
CA PRO A 283 -10.39 32.27 -13.36
C PRO A 283 -9.30 31.58 -14.20
N PHE A 284 -8.46 30.75 -13.59
CA PHE A 284 -7.38 30.02 -14.24
C PHE A 284 -7.78 28.62 -14.71
N SER A 285 -9.05 28.22 -14.53
CA SER A 285 -9.51 26.89 -14.95
C SER A 285 -9.68 26.76 -16.46
N GLY A 286 -9.72 27.88 -17.20
CA GLY A 286 -10.08 27.91 -18.61
C GLY A 286 -11.57 27.63 -18.89
N ILE A 287 -12.38 27.42 -17.84
CA ILE A 287 -13.83 27.20 -17.96
C ILE A 287 -14.50 28.54 -18.28
N ARG A 288 -15.33 28.56 -19.33
CA ARG A 288 -16.04 29.76 -19.77
C ARG A 288 -17.53 29.64 -19.49
N ARG A 289 -18.09 30.56 -18.69
CA ARG A 289 -19.53 30.66 -18.53
C ARG A 289 -20.13 31.40 -19.73
N LEU A 290 -21.04 30.74 -20.45
CA LEU A 290 -21.78 31.32 -21.56
C LEU A 290 -22.95 32.20 -21.08
N PRO A 291 -23.49 33.08 -21.95
CA PRO A 291 -24.70 33.82 -21.66
C PRO A 291 -25.83 32.88 -21.22
N ARG A 292 -26.49 33.26 -20.14
CA ARG A 292 -27.64 32.52 -19.61
C ARG A 292 -28.76 32.49 -20.65
N ARG A 293 -29.35 31.32 -20.84
CA ARG A 293 -30.49 31.11 -21.74
C ARG A 293 -31.73 30.80 -20.93
N THR A 294 -32.89 31.26 -21.40
CA THR A 294 -34.18 30.82 -20.88
C THR A 294 -34.74 29.73 -21.79
N PHE A 295 -35.54 28.83 -21.22
CA PHE A 295 -36.30 27.86 -22.00
C PHE A 295 -37.75 27.86 -21.53
N SER A 296 -38.64 27.47 -22.44
CA SER A 296 -40.05 27.22 -22.16
C SER A 296 -40.46 25.98 -22.94
N ASP A 297 -40.84 24.91 -22.24
CA ASP A 297 -41.40 23.71 -22.84
C ASP A 297 -42.72 23.36 -22.16
N LYS A 298 -43.79 23.35 -22.95
CA LYS A 298 -45.19 23.17 -22.54
C LYS A 298 -45.61 24.11 -21.40
N ASN A 299 -45.31 23.73 -20.16
CA ASN A 299 -45.71 24.36 -18.89
C ASN A 299 -44.52 24.57 -17.94
N ILE A 300 -43.30 24.36 -18.41
CA ILE A 300 -42.07 24.51 -17.61
C ILE A 300 -41.24 25.60 -18.27
N SER A 301 -41.02 26.68 -17.54
CA SER A 301 -40.02 27.68 -17.88
C SER A 301 -38.87 27.62 -16.90
N GLY A 302 -37.68 27.99 -17.37
CA GLY A 302 -36.48 27.97 -16.54
C GLY A 302 -35.31 28.67 -17.20
N GLU A 303 -34.20 28.65 -16.48
CA GLU A 303 -32.93 29.22 -16.90
C GLU A 303 -31.88 28.11 -17.04
N ILE A 304 -31.00 28.25 -18.02
CA ILE A 304 -29.86 27.36 -18.24
C ILE A 304 -28.60 28.20 -18.22
N ASP A 305 -27.76 27.96 -17.22
CA ASP A 305 -26.37 28.40 -17.20
C ASP A 305 -25.53 27.31 -17.91
N THR A 306 -24.73 27.69 -18.91
CA THR A 306 -23.83 26.76 -19.62
C THR A 306 -22.39 27.13 -19.34
N PHE A 307 -21.55 26.15 -19.01
CA PHE A 307 -20.13 26.32 -18.77
C PHE A 307 -19.34 25.44 -19.76
N GLU A 308 -18.60 26.07 -20.68
CA GLU A 308 -17.72 25.36 -21.60
C GLU A 308 -16.43 24.98 -20.88
N LEU A 309 -16.05 23.70 -20.99
CA LEU A 309 -14.78 23.20 -20.48
C LEU A 309 -13.63 23.55 -21.43
N PRO A 310 -12.38 23.65 -20.93
CA PRO A 310 -11.21 23.93 -21.76
C PRO A 310 -11.07 22.98 -22.95
N ASP A 311 -10.41 23.47 -24.00
CA ASP A 311 -10.02 22.68 -25.17
C ASP A 311 -11.18 21.98 -25.90
N GLY A 312 -12.41 22.50 -25.76
CA GLY A 312 -13.60 21.91 -26.36
C GLY A 312 -13.98 20.55 -25.78
N SER A 313 -13.52 20.24 -24.55
CA SER A 313 -13.73 18.94 -23.90
C SER A 313 -15.18 18.66 -23.49
N GLY A 314 -16.06 19.66 -23.55
CA GLY A 314 -17.50 19.50 -23.34
C GLY A 314 -18.13 20.69 -22.64
N ASN A 315 -19.39 20.53 -22.24
CA ASN A 315 -20.19 21.57 -21.59
C ASN A 315 -20.84 21.03 -20.30
N ILE A 316 -20.90 21.87 -19.26
CA ILE A 316 -21.71 21.65 -18.07
C ILE A 316 -22.97 22.50 -18.21
N TYR A 317 -24.15 21.89 -18.07
CA TYR A 317 -25.44 22.57 -18.08
C TYR A 317 -26.03 22.59 -16.67
N HIS A 318 -26.23 23.79 -16.12
CA HIS A 318 -26.95 23.99 -14.87
C HIS A 318 -28.35 24.51 -15.18
N VAL A 319 -29.33 23.61 -15.08
CA VAL A 319 -30.74 23.89 -15.38
C VAL A 319 -31.46 24.29 -14.08
N LYS A 320 -32.07 25.48 -14.07
CA LYS A 320 -32.80 26.06 -12.94
C LYS A 320 -34.28 26.16 -13.30
N THR A 321 -35.15 25.49 -12.55
CA THR A 321 -36.60 25.49 -12.76
C THR A 321 -37.37 25.74 -11.46
N PRO A 322 -38.60 26.28 -11.51
CA PRO A 322 -39.47 26.37 -10.35
C PRO A 322 -39.74 24.98 -9.74
N ALA A 323 -39.70 24.87 -8.41
CA ALA A 323 -39.72 23.61 -7.67
C ALA A 323 -40.95 22.70 -7.88
N MET A 324 -42.00 23.17 -8.55
CA MET A 324 -43.31 22.50 -8.59
C MET A 324 -43.38 21.27 -9.53
N ARG A 325 -42.37 21.00 -10.38
CA ARG A 325 -42.41 19.86 -11.33
C ARG A 325 -41.08 19.11 -11.46
N LEU A 326 -40.52 18.67 -10.33
CA LEU A 326 -39.29 17.87 -10.30
C LEU A 326 -39.51 16.38 -10.62
N ALA A 327 -40.74 15.88 -10.68
CA ALA A 327 -41.02 14.44 -10.84
C ALA A 327 -40.32 13.80 -12.06
N PRO A 328 -40.33 14.38 -13.27
CA PRO A 328 -39.58 13.82 -14.40
C PRO A 328 -38.05 13.81 -14.18
N LEU A 329 -37.51 14.79 -13.45
CA LEU A 329 -36.08 14.83 -13.12
C LEU A 329 -35.74 13.78 -12.06
N ASP A 330 -36.62 13.56 -11.09
CA ASP A 330 -36.48 12.50 -10.07
C ASP A 330 -36.50 11.11 -10.74
N GLU A 331 -37.35 10.91 -11.76
CA GLU A 331 -37.41 9.69 -12.57
C GLU A 331 -36.11 9.47 -13.35
N ILE A 332 -35.60 10.50 -14.05
CA ILE A 332 -34.30 10.44 -14.76
C ILE A 332 -33.17 10.12 -13.78
N PHE A 333 -33.17 10.74 -12.59
CA PHE A 333 -32.16 10.49 -11.56
C PHE A 333 -32.20 9.05 -11.06
N LEU A 334 -33.40 8.47 -10.89
CA LEU A 334 -33.54 7.07 -10.49
C LEU A 334 -33.10 6.13 -11.62
N GLU A 335 -33.47 6.42 -12.86
CA GLU A 335 -33.08 5.60 -14.02
C GLU A 335 -31.57 5.63 -14.23
N TYR A 336 -30.93 6.79 -14.08
CA TYR A 336 -29.47 6.92 -14.14
C TYR A 336 -28.77 6.00 -13.13
N GLN A 337 -29.27 5.92 -11.90
CA GLN A 337 -28.71 5.00 -10.91
C GLN A 337 -28.94 3.53 -11.30
N LYS A 338 -30.13 3.17 -11.80
CA LYS A 338 -30.44 1.82 -12.29
C LYS A 338 -29.52 1.39 -13.44
N GLN A 339 -29.30 2.26 -14.41
CA GLN A 339 -28.41 1.99 -15.54
C GLN A 339 -26.95 1.90 -15.10
N ALA A 340 -26.53 2.71 -14.13
CA ALA A 340 -25.19 2.62 -13.55
C ALA A 340 -24.96 1.27 -12.83
N ASP A 341 -25.94 0.82 -12.05
CA ASP A 341 -25.90 -0.44 -11.32
C ASP A 341 -25.88 -1.65 -12.26
N ARG A 342 -26.68 -1.61 -13.33
CA ARG A 342 -26.66 -2.60 -14.42
C ARG A 342 -25.39 -2.55 -15.29
N GLY A 343 -24.52 -1.55 -15.10
CA GLY A 343 -23.32 -1.35 -15.89
C GLY A 343 -23.57 -0.86 -17.32
N GLU A 344 -24.79 -0.43 -17.64
CA GLU A 344 -25.15 0.20 -18.91
C GLU A 344 -24.44 1.56 -19.05
N LEU A 345 -24.32 2.29 -17.93
CA LEU A 345 -23.47 3.47 -17.84
C LEU A 345 -22.06 3.06 -17.44
N LEU A 346 -21.10 3.30 -18.33
CA LEU A 346 -19.70 2.92 -18.15
C LEU A 346 -18.95 3.89 -17.21
N PHE A 347 -19.45 4.08 -15.98
CA PHE A 347 -18.77 4.92 -15.01
C PHE A 347 -17.46 4.30 -14.56
N ARG A 348 -16.39 4.98 -14.96
CA ARG A 348 -15.02 4.59 -14.67
C ARG A 348 -14.30 5.68 -13.91
N ARG A 349 -13.52 5.25 -12.93
CA ARG A 349 -12.53 6.09 -12.27
C ARG A 349 -11.27 6.00 -13.10
N TRP A 350 -10.99 7.07 -13.82
CA TRP A 350 -9.71 7.22 -14.48
C TRP A 350 -8.71 7.71 -13.45
N PRO A 351 -7.59 7.00 -13.21
CA PRO A 351 -6.53 7.53 -12.38
C PRO A 351 -6.06 8.85 -13.01
N LEU A 352 -5.90 9.88 -12.19
CA LEU A 352 -5.26 11.12 -12.60
C LEU A 352 -3.87 10.73 -13.13
N ARG A 353 -3.69 10.79 -14.45
CA ARG A 353 -2.39 10.57 -15.06
C ARG A 353 -1.57 11.80 -14.71
N SER A 354 -0.49 11.64 -13.94
CA SER A 354 0.52 12.68 -13.86
C SER A 354 1.07 12.84 -15.29
N VAL A 355 0.76 13.95 -15.93
CA VAL A 355 1.47 14.35 -17.16
C VAL A 355 2.94 14.45 -16.76
N ARG A 356 3.78 13.66 -17.43
CA ARG A 356 5.23 13.71 -17.25
C ARG A 356 5.81 14.88 -17.99
#